data_AF-A0A8J6P0B3-F1
#
_entry.id   AF-A0A8J6P0B3-F1
#
_cell.length_a   1.000
_cell.length_b   1.000
_cell.length_c   1.000
_cell.angle_alpha   90.00
_cell.angle_beta   90.00
_cell.angle_gamma   90.00
#
_symmetry.space_group_name_H-M   'P 1'
#
loop_
_entity.id
_entity.type
_entity.pdbx_description
1 polymer ?
#
loop_
_entity_poly.entity_id
_entity_poly.type
_entity_poly.pdbx_seq_one_letter_code
_entity_poly.pdbx_strand_id
1 'polypeptide(L)' 'MASLLTDISQVDGGCRSENLLSKAMKMVMRPSGARITVMGVGGGGRNAIRNLIAGGISRSVRLVVIDTDIGSDLERYS' A
#
# COMPACT_ATOMS: atom_id res chain seq x y z
N MET A 1 37.00 26.39 13.19
CA MET A 1 36.04 27.03 14.12
C MET A 1 34.67 26.42 13.84
N ALA A 2 34.45 25.19 14.33
CA ALA A 2 33.20 24.44 14.15
C ALA A 2 32.59 24.24 15.53
N SER A 3 31.44 24.86 15.75
CA SER A 3 30.67 24.88 16.99
C SER A 3 29.32 24.17 16.74
N LEU A 4 28.76 23.61 17.82
CA LEU A 4 27.47 22.90 17.93
C LEU A 4 27.53 21.37 17.83
N LEU A 5 28.48 20.78 18.57
CA LEU A 5 28.13 19.62 19.38
C LEU A 5 27.39 20.16 20.60
N THR A 6 26.07 20.07 20.62
CA THR A 6 25.30 20.19 21.87
C THR A 6 24.79 18.81 22.24
N ASP A 7 25.24 18.36 23.40
CA ASP A 7 24.83 17.18 24.13
C ASP A 7 23.34 16.87 23.99
N ILE A 8 23.03 15.72 23.42
CA ILE A 8 21.78 15.03 23.72
C ILE A 8 22.19 13.94 24.70
N SER A 9 22.17 14.31 25.98
CA SER A 9 22.35 13.38 27.08
C SER A 9 21.38 12.21 26.93
N GLN A 10 21.94 11.01 27.13
CA GLN A 10 21.23 9.75 27.22
C GLN A 10 19.94 9.89 28.04
N VAL A 11 18.82 9.57 27.42
CA VAL A 11 17.59 9.25 28.14
C VAL A 11 17.46 7.73 28.09
N ASP A 12 18.06 7.08 29.08
CA ASP A 12 17.80 5.67 29.40
C ASP A 12 16.36 5.55 29.88
N GLY A 13 15.51 4.97 29.03
CA GLY A 13 14.10 4.75 29.31
C GLY A 13 13.48 3.88 28.24
N GLY A 14 13.49 2.57 28.47
CA GLY A 14 12.80 1.60 27.61
C GLY A 14 11.32 1.96 27.43
N CYS A 15 10.85 1.75 26.20
CA CYS A 15 9.47 1.87 25.71
C CYS A 15 9.11 3.17 24.95
N ARG A 16 9.22 3.07 23.61
CA ARG A 16 8.37 3.72 22.58
C ARG A 16 8.33 5.27 22.49
N SER A 17 9.46 5.95 22.62
CA SER A 17 9.57 7.32 22.11
C SER A 17 9.97 7.31 20.63
N GLU A 18 9.01 7.30 19.70
CA GLU A 18 9.31 7.69 18.32
C GLU A 18 9.67 9.18 18.32
N ASN A 19 10.91 9.52 17.92
CA ASN A 19 11.37 10.90 17.79
C ASN A 19 10.34 11.75 17.03
N LEU A 20 9.94 12.91 17.58
CA LEU A 20 8.97 13.83 16.96
C LEU A 20 9.33 14.18 15.50
N LEU A 21 10.63 14.28 15.20
CA LEU A 21 11.18 14.45 13.86
C LEU A 21 10.83 13.29 12.91
N SER A 22 10.92 12.04 13.38
CA SER A 22 10.54 10.86 12.60
C SER A 22 9.03 10.80 12.34
N LYS A 23 8.22 11.24 13.30
CA LYS A 23 6.77 11.29 13.20
C LYS A 23 6.31 12.41 12.26
N ALA A 24 6.96 13.56 12.31
CA ALA A 24 6.75 14.67 11.39
C ALA A 24 7.16 14.29 9.96
N MET A 25 8.32 13.65 9.77
CA MET A 25 8.73 13.13 8.46
C MET A 25 7.73 12.10 7.91
N LYS A 26 7.23 11.16 8.73
CA LYS A 26 6.19 10.21 8.30
C LYS A 26 4.89 10.89 7.89
N MET A 27 4.48 11.99 8.55
CA MET A 27 3.28 12.74 8.15
C MET A 27 3.47 13.54 6.87
N VAL A 28 4.65 14.14 6.66
CA VAL A 28 4.96 14.90 5.44
C VAL A 28 5.19 13.97 4.24
N MET A 29 5.75 12.78 4.48
CA MET A 29 6.01 11.74 3.47
C MET A 29 4.84 10.77 3.30
N ARG A 30 3.69 10.99 3.95
CA ARG A 30 2.50 10.17 3.68
C ARG A 30 2.15 10.37 2.20
N PRO A 31 2.19 9.33 1.36
CA PRO A 31 1.82 9.49 -0.02
C PRO A 31 0.35 9.91 -0.05
N SER A 32 0.06 11.14 -0.47
CA SER A 32 -1.29 11.65 -0.73
C SER A 32 -1.88 11.04 -2.00
N GLY A 33 -1.56 9.77 -2.26
CA GLY A 33 -2.06 9.04 -3.42
C GLY A 33 -3.55 8.79 -3.28
N ALA A 34 -4.30 9.08 -4.34
CA ALA A 34 -5.69 8.68 -4.43
C ALA A 34 -5.80 7.14 -4.31
N ARG A 35 -6.70 6.65 -3.46
CA ARG A 35 -6.97 5.22 -3.33
C ARG A 35 -7.92 4.81 -4.44
N ILE A 36 -7.40 4.22 -5.51
CA ILE A 36 -8.18 3.84 -6.68
C ILE A 36 -8.57 2.36 -6.59
N THR A 37 -9.85 2.07 -6.84
CA THR A 37 -10.37 0.71 -6.99
C THR A 37 -10.99 0.56 -8.38
N VAL A 38 -10.65 -0.52 -9.08
CA VAL A 38 -11.21 -0.88 -10.39
C VAL A 38 -12.00 -2.18 -10.23
N MET A 39 -13.25 -2.18 -10.69
CA MET A 39 -14.13 -3.35 -10.67
C MET A 39 -14.40 -3.82 -12.10
N GLY A 40 -14.11 -5.09 -12.37
CA GLY A 40 -14.57 -5.79 -13.57
C GLY A 40 -15.81 -6.62 -13.24
N VAL A 41 -16.88 -6.47 -14.02
CA VAL A 41 -18.14 -7.22 -13.83
C VAL A 41 -18.34 -8.20 -14.98
N GLY A 42 -18.70 -9.45 -14.66
CA GLY A 42 -18.92 -10.52 -15.64
C GLY A 42 -17.65 -10.99 -16.35
N GLY A 43 -17.81 -11.92 -17.31
CA GLY A 43 -16.66 -12.60 -17.91
C GLY A 43 -15.71 -11.68 -18.69
N GLY A 44 -16.25 -10.68 -19.39
CA GLY A 44 -15.44 -9.65 -20.05
C GLY A 44 -14.66 -8.79 -19.06
N GLY A 45 -15.30 -8.38 -17.95
CA GLY A 45 -14.66 -7.63 -16.88
C GLY A 45 -13.54 -8.43 -16.20
N ARG A 46 -13.76 -9.73 -15.97
CA ARG A 46 -12.73 -10.64 -15.44
C ARG A 46 -11.50 -10.66 -16.34
N ASN A 47 -11.68 -10.79 -17.66
CA ASN A 47 -10.58 -10.81 -18.62
C ASN A 47 -9.82 -9.48 -18.65
N ALA A 48 -10.52 -8.34 -18.59
CA ALA A 48 -9.88 -7.03 -18.49
C ALA A 48 -9.04 -6.90 -17.22
N ILE A 49 -9.57 -7.33 -16.07
CA ILE A 49 -8.83 -7.33 -14.79
C ILE A 49 -7.60 -8.26 -14.85
N ARG A 50 -7.70 -9.44 -15.47
CA ARG A 50 -6.54 -10.33 -15.69
C ARG A 50 -5.43 -9.66 -16.49
N ASN A 51 -5.78 -8.91 -17.54
CA ASN A 51 -4.81 -8.15 -18.32
C ASN A 51 -4.16 -7.03 -17.49
N LEU A 52 -4.91 -6.33 -16.66
CA LEU A 52 -4.38 -5.31 -15.75
C LEU A 52 -3.41 -5.89 -14.71
N ILE A 53 -3.71 -7.10 -14.20
CA ILE A 53 -2.81 -7.83 -13.30
C ILE A 53 -1.52 -8.20 -14.03
N ALA A 54 -1.61 -8.76 -15.24
CA ALA A 54 -0.46 -9.11 -16.06
C ALA A 54 0.41 -7.88 -16.39
N GLY A 55 -0.22 -6.71 -16.58
CA GLY A 55 0.46 -5.43 -16.75
C GLY A 55 1.07 -4.83 -15.46
N GLY A 56 0.95 -5.49 -14.31
CA GLY A 56 1.58 -5.07 -13.06
C GLY A 56 0.88 -3.91 -12.33
N ILE A 57 -0.30 -3.50 -12.78
CA ILE A 57 -1.07 -2.37 -12.21
C ILE A 57 -1.59 -2.66 -10.79
N SER A 58 -1.63 -3.93 -10.39
CA SER A 58 -2.07 -4.38 -9.05
C SER A 58 -1.25 -3.81 -7.89
N ARG A 59 -0.05 -3.27 -8.14
CA ARG A 59 0.76 -2.57 -7.12
C ARG A 59 0.24 -1.17 -6.79
N SER A 60 -0.48 -0.55 -7.70
CA SER A 60 -0.90 0.85 -7.61
C SER A 60 -2.40 1.03 -7.38
N VAL A 61 -3.21 0.04 -7.76
CA VAL A 61 -4.67 0.10 -7.62
C VAL A 61 -5.22 -1.20 -7.07
N ARG A 62 -6.36 -1.11 -6.38
CA ARG A 62 -7.12 -2.29 -5.96
C ARG A 62 -7.93 -2.82 -7.14
N LEU A 63 -7.80 -4.11 -7.44
CA LEU A 63 -8.55 -4.76 -8.51
C LEU A 63 -9.56 -5.73 -7.90
N VAL A 64 -10.80 -5.69 -8.37
CA VAL A 64 -11.90 -6.53 -7.90
C VAL A 64 -12.63 -7.09 -9.13
N VAL A 65 -13.02 -8.36 -9.05
CA VAL A 65 -13.92 -8.98 -10.03
C VAL A 65 -15.21 -9.32 -9.32
N ILE A 66 -16.34 -8.99 -9.94
CA ILE A 66 -17.67 -9.42 -9.52
C ILE A 66 -18.23 -10.25 -10.66
N ASP A 67 -18.39 -11.54 -10.43
CA ASP A 67 -18.97 -12.44 -11.41
C ASP A 67 -19.89 -13.45 -10.73
N THR A 68 -21.01 -13.74 -11.37
CA THR A 68 -21.96 -14.76 -10.95
C THR A 68 -21.63 -16.13 -11.54
N ASP A 69 -20.76 -16.18 -12.55
CA ASP A 69 -20.27 -17.42 -13.15
C ASP A 69 -19.13 -18.03 -12.32
N ILE A 70 -19.48 -19.02 -11.50
CA ILE A 70 -18.57 -19.75 -10.61
C ILE A 70 -17.58 -20.68 -11.36
N GLY A 71 -17.91 -21.09 -12.59
CA GLY A 71 -17.11 -22.06 -13.35
C GLY A 71 -15.70 -21.55 -13.68
N SER A 72 -15.55 -20.23 -13.71
CA SER A 72 -14.30 -19.53 -14.04
C SER A 72 -13.22 -19.51 -12.95
N ASP A 73 -13.55 -19.86 -11.70
CA ASP A 73 -12.64 -19.93 -10.55
C ASP A 73 -12.55 -21.36 -9.97
N LEU A 74 -13.32 -22.33 -10.50
CA LEU A 74 -13.35 -23.70 -10.00
C LEU A 74 -11.96 -24.38 -10.07
N GLU A 75 -11.20 -24.16 -11.14
CA GLU A 75 -9.85 -24.71 -11.30
C GLU A 75 -8.81 -24.12 -10.33
N ARG A 76 -9.13 -23.02 -9.64
CA ARG A 76 -8.22 -22.37 -8.68
C ARG A 76 -8.34 -22.92 -7.26
N TYR A 77 -9.40 -23.69 -6.99
CA TYR A 77 -9.71 -24.25 -5.67
C TYR A 77 -9.92 -25.77 -5.69
N SER A 78 -9.81 -26.42 -6.86
CA SER A 78 -9.76 -27.87 -7.03
C SER A 78 -8.34 -28.41 -7.02
#